data_AF-A0A4Y2C3M4-F1
#
_entry.id   AF-A0A4Y2C3M4-F1
#
_cell.length_a   1.000
_cell.length_b   1.000
_cell.length_c   1.000
_cell.angle_alpha   90.00
_cell.angle_beta   90.00
_cell.angle_gamma   90.00
#
_symmetry.space_group_name_H-M   'P 1'
#
loop_
_entity.id
_entity.type
_entity.pdbx_description
1 polymer ?
#
loop_
_entity_poly.entity_id
_entity_poly.type
_entity_poly.pdbx_seq_one_letter_code
_entity_poly.pdbx_strand_id
1 'polypeptide(L)'
;MERENYKQCSCSTTVNTCKIFLRSLITLNELILRLKEQERGSSRIVQQREESSLNKMRYDCFNKLVGQASSAILFSKLPPTTEATHQHYLRTFHQEQTWQGQCLNPSSWGWK
;
A
#
# COMPACT_ATOMS: atom_id res chain seq x y z
N MET A 1 -9.34 55.54 23.81
CA MET A 1 -10.03 55.07 22.59
C MET A 1 -8.96 54.92 21.52
N GLU A 2 -8.25 53.78 21.54
CA GLU A 2 -7.14 53.48 20.62
C GLU A 2 -7.72 52.94 19.32
N ARG A 3 -7.51 53.65 18.21
CA ARG A 3 -7.78 53.12 16.87
C ARG A 3 -6.50 52.51 16.34
N GLU A 4 -6.36 51.20 16.49
CA GLU A 4 -5.33 50.43 15.79
C GLU A 4 -5.58 50.51 14.29
N ASN A 5 -4.71 51.23 13.60
CA ASN A 5 -4.71 51.36 12.15
C ASN A 5 -4.04 50.12 11.57
N TYR A 6 -4.81 49.04 11.37
CA TYR A 6 -4.36 47.89 10.61
C TYR A 6 -4.11 48.34 9.17
N LYS A 7 -2.84 48.65 8.86
CA LYS A 7 -2.40 48.91 7.49
C LYS A 7 -2.58 47.64 6.68
N GLN A 8 -3.66 47.58 5.91
CA GLN A 8 -3.89 46.56 4.91
C GLN A 8 -2.84 46.72 3.80
N CYS A 9 -1.69 46.06 3.95
CA CYS A 9 -0.62 46.11 2.96
C CYS A 9 -0.97 45.16 1.81
N SER A 10 -1.60 45.71 0.75
CA SER A 10 -1.84 45.00 -0.50
C SER A 10 -0.57 44.98 -1.36
N CYS A 11 0.49 44.32 -0.88
CA CYS A 11 1.67 44.10 -1.72
C CYS A 11 1.38 42.93 -2.68
N SER A 12 1.19 43.28 -3.96
CA SER A 12 0.90 42.33 -5.05
C SER A 12 1.94 41.21 -5.16
N THR A 13 3.21 41.51 -4.81
CA THR A 13 4.31 40.54 -4.79
C THR A 13 4.06 39.42 -3.77
N THR A 14 3.62 39.75 -2.55
CA THR A 14 3.36 38.76 -1.50
C THR A 14 2.20 37.84 -1.87
N VAL A 15 1.13 38.39 -2.47
CA VAL A 15 -0.02 37.61 -2.96
C VAL A 15 0.40 36.67 -4.09
N ASN A 16 1.26 37.13 -5.01
CA ASN A 16 1.74 36.32 -6.12
C ASN A 16 2.70 35.21 -5.64
N THR A 17 3.58 35.52 -4.68
CA THR A 17 4.45 34.53 -4.03
C THR A 17 3.63 33.48 -3.28
N CYS A 18 2.61 33.87 -2.50
CA CYS A 18 1.70 32.93 -1.85
C CYS A 18 0.95 32.04 -2.84
N LYS A 19 0.50 32.58 -3.99
CA LYS A 19 -0.13 31.78 -5.06
C LYS A 19 0.84 30.78 -5.68
N ILE A 20 2.12 31.15 -5.85
CA ILE A 20 3.16 30.24 -6.36
C ILE A 20 3.41 29.11 -5.36
N PHE A 21 3.55 29.42 -4.07
CA PHE A 21 3.71 28.41 -3.02
C PHE A 21 2.52 27.46 -2.95
N LEU A 22 1.30 27.97 -3.00
CA LEU A 22 0.09 27.14 -2.99
C LEU A 22 0.01 26.22 -4.21
N ARG A 23 0.32 26.72 -5.41
CA ARG A 23 0.38 25.89 -6.63
C ARG A 23 1.45 24.80 -6.51
N SER A 24 2.62 25.14 -5.99
CA SER A 24 3.71 24.19 -5.77
C SER A 24 3.34 23.10 -4.77
N LEU A 25 2.65 23.45 -3.67
CA LEU A 25 2.14 22.51 -2.68
C LEU A 25 1.03 21.60 -3.24
N ILE A 26 0.13 22.14 -4.08
CA ILE A 26 -0.91 21.35 -4.75
C ILE A 26 -0.27 20.33 -5.70
N THR A 27 0.69 20.76 -6.53
CA THR A 27 1.42 19.86 -7.44
C THR A 27 2.20 18.77 -6.67
N LEU A 28 2.82 19.11 -5.54
CA LEU A 28 3.50 18.14 -4.68
C LEU A 28 2.52 17.09 -4.13
N ASN A 29 1.36 17.50 -3.64
CA ASN A 29 0.35 16.58 -3.12
C ASN A 29 -0.20 15.67 -4.23
N GLU A 30 -0.43 16.18 -5.43
CA GLU A 30 -0.84 15.36 -6.58
C GLU A 30 0.23 14.34 -6.98
N LEU A 31 1.51 14.70 -6.96
CA LEU A 31 2.62 13.78 -7.25
C LEU A 31 2.74 12.70 -6.18
N ILE A 32 2.57 13.05 -4.91
CA ILE A 32 2.57 12.09 -3.79
C ILE A 32 1.39 11.11 -3.91
N LEU A 33 0.21 11.59 -4.31
CA LEU A 33 -0.95 10.74 -4.55
C LEU A 33 -0.71 9.79 -5.73
N ARG A 34 -0.15 10.28 -6.84
CA ARG A 34 0.20 9.46 -8.02
C ARG A 34 1.26 8.40 -7.70
N LEU A 35 2.26 8.74 -6.88
CA LEU A 35 3.27 7.76 -6.41
C LEU A 35 2.62 6.68 -5.53
N LYS A 36 1.73 7.06 -4.61
CA LYS A 36 0.95 6.11 -3.80
C LYS A 36 -0.02 5.24 -4.62
N GLU A 37 -0.50 5.73 -5.76
CA GLU A 37 -1.33 4.95 -6.70
C GLU A 37 -0.46 4.01 -7.55
N GLN A 38 0.74 4.44 -7.95
CA GLN A 38 1.67 3.63 -8.71
C GLN A 38 2.24 2.47 -7.88
N GLU A 39 2.50 2.65 -6.59
CA GLU A 39 2.83 1.57 -5.66
C GLU A 39 1.68 0.55 -5.53
N ARG A 40 0.42 1.03 -5.47
CA ARG A 40 -0.78 0.17 -5.47
C ARG A 40 -0.99 -0.57 -6.80
N GLY A 41 -0.67 0.06 -7.92
CA GLY A 41 -0.75 -0.53 -9.26
C GLY A 41 0.35 -1.57 -9.52
N SER A 42 1.58 -1.30 -9.07
CA SER A 42 2.72 -2.21 -9.17
C SER A 42 2.51 -3.49 -8.35
N SER A 43 1.92 -3.35 -7.16
CA SER A 43 1.51 -4.48 -6.31
C SER A 43 0.57 -5.46 -7.05
N ARG A 44 -0.41 -4.97 -7.82
CA ARG A 44 -1.35 -5.83 -8.58
C ARG A 44 -0.69 -6.67 -9.68
N ILE A 45 0.29 -6.11 -10.39
CA ILE A 45 0.96 -6.80 -11.51
C ILE A 45 1.91 -7.88 -10.96
N VAL A 46 2.58 -7.60 -9.83
CA VAL A 46 3.43 -8.58 -9.12
C VAL A 46 2.56 -9.70 -8.54
N GLN A 47 1.42 -9.35 -7.93
CA GLN A 47 0.46 -10.32 -7.38
C GLN A 47 0.03 -11.34 -8.43
N GLN A 48 -0.54 -10.92 -9.57
CA GLN A 48 -1.05 -11.84 -10.61
C GLN A 48 0.01 -12.79 -11.17
N ARG A 49 1.26 -12.34 -11.29
CA ARG A 49 2.37 -13.16 -11.77
C ARG A 49 2.81 -14.17 -10.70
N GLU A 50 2.78 -13.80 -9.43
CA GLU A 50 3.04 -14.71 -8.31
C GLU A 50 1.92 -15.72 -8.09
N GLU A 51 0.64 -15.36 -8.24
CA GLU A 51 -0.49 -16.26 -8.01
C GLU A 51 -0.45 -17.49 -8.92
N SER A 52 -0.15 -17.26 -10.20
CA SER A 52 0.02 -18.34 -11.17
C SER A 52 1.24 -19.22 -10.88
N SER A 53 2.27 -18.67 -10.21
CA SER A 53 3.48 -19.41 -9.82
C SER A 53 3.30 -20.22 -8.53
N LEU A 54 2.65 -19.65 -7.50
CA LEU A 54 2.45 -20.27 -6.19
C LEU A 54 1.47 -21.44 -6.25
N ASN A 55 0.34 -21.25 -6.94
CA ASN A 55 -0.64 -22.32 -7.11
C ASN A 55 -0.05 -23.50 -7.89
N LYS A 56 0.73 -23.22 -8.93
CA LYS A 56 1.46 -24.24 -9.68
C LYS A 56 2.47 -24.96 -8.80
N MET A 57 3.27 -24.25 -8.01
CA MET A 57 4.23 -24.85 -7.07
C MET A 57 3.54 -25.72 -6.02
N ARG A 58 2.38 -25.28 -5.51
CA ARG A 58 1.58 -26.03 -4.54
C ARG A 58 1.01 -27.31 -5.16
N TYR A 59 0.56 -27.26 -6.41
CA TYR A 59 0.11 -28.42 -7.18
C TYR A 59 1.24 -29.41 -7.48
N ASP A 60 2.40 -28.92 -7.95
CA ASP A 60 3.57 -29.74 -8.23
C ASP A 60 4.07 -30.44 -6.94
N CYS A 61 4.07 -29.73 -5.81
CA CYS A 61 4.39 -30.28 -4.50
C CYS A 61 3.38 -31.35 -4.06
N PHE A 62 2.08 -31.10 -4.25
CA PHE A 62 1.04 -32.05 -3.95
C PHE A 62 1.23 -33.36 -4.74
N ASN A 63 1.42 -33.28 -6.06
CA ASN A 63 1.64 -34.46 -6.90
C ASN A 63 2.88 -35.27 -6.48
N LYS A 64 3.95 -34.57 -6.11
CA LYS A 64 5.15 -35.22 -5.57
C LYS A 64 4.85 -35.96 -4.26
N LEU A 65 4.08 -35.35 -3.36
CA LEU A 65 3.68 -35.98 -2.10
C LEU A 65 2.76 -37.18 -2.34
N VAL A 66 1.79 -37.07 -3.26
CA VAL A 66 0.91 -38.19 -3.68
C VAL A 66 1.74 -39.35 -4.20
N GLY A 67 2.69 -39.08 -5.10
CA GLY A 67 3.54 -40.13 -5.70
C GLY A 67 4.48 -40.82 -4.71
N GLN A 68 4.75 -40.20 -3.54
CA GLN A 68 5.66 -40.72 -2.51
C GLN A 68 4.94 -41.30 -1.30
N ALA A 69 3.66 -40.99 -1.10
CA ALA A 69 2.95 -41.33 0.13
C ALA A 69 2.27 -42.68 0.05
N SER A 70 2.44 -43.50 1.09
CA SER A 70 1.65 -44.70 1.35
C SER A 70 0.43 -44.44 2.25
N SER A 71 0.20 -43.17 2.65
CA SER A 71 -0.82 -42.74 3.60
C SER A 71 -1.30 -41.31 3.32
N ALA A 72 -2.22 -40.80 4.13
CA ALA A 72 -2.83 -39.48 3.95
C ALA A 72 -1.79 -38.34 3.91
N ILE A 73 -1.98 -37.40 2.99
CA ILE A 73 -1.09 -36.26 2.82
C ILE A 73 -1.37 -35.21 3.90
N LEU A 74 -0.32 -34.82 4.61
CA LEU A 74 -0.38 -33.74 5.58
C LEU A 74 -0.40 -32.37 4.88
N PHE A 75 -1.44 -31.58 5.14
CA PHE A 75 -1.57 -30.23 4.59
C PHE A 75 -0.46 -29.27 5.01
N SER A 76 0.19 -29.51 6.15
CA SER A 76 1.33 -28.72 6.62
C SER A 76 2.57 -28.83 5.74
N LYS A 77 2.66 -29.85 4.87
CA LYS A 77 3.76 -30.02 3.92
C LYS A 77 3.55 -29.25 2.62
N LEU A 78 2.35 -28.68 2.41
CA LEU A 78 2.07 -27.88 1.23
C LEU A 78 2.55 -26.43 1.43
N PRO A 79 3.14 -25.80 0.40
CA PRO A 79 3.39 -24.35 0.39
C PRO A 79 2.11 -23.57 0.68
N PRO A 80 2.15 -22.36 1.28
CA PRO A 80 0.96 -21.55 1.58
C PRO A 80 0.11 -21.27 0.33
N THR A 81 -1.20 -21.05 0.51
CA THR A 81 -2.06 -20.65 -0.60
C THR A 81 -1.73 -19.21 -0.98
N THR A 82 -2.00 -18.85 -2.22
CA THR A 82 -1.90 -17.45 -2.68
C THR A 82 -2.62 -16.50 -1.72
N GLU A 83 -3.84 -16.86 -1.29
CA GLU A 83 -4.61 -16.08 -0.32
C GLU A 83 -3.90 -15.94 1.03
N ALA A 84 -3.33 -17.03 1.56
CA ALA A 84 -2.58 -16.97 2.82
C ALA A 84 -1.31 -16.10 2.69
N THR A 85 -0.62 -16.17 1.55
CA THR A 85 0.53 -15.32 1.25
C THR A 85 0.11 -13.85 1.15
N HIS A 86 -0.99 -13.56 0.47
CA HIS A 86 -1.52 -12.20 0.35
C HIS A 86 -1.92 -11.62 1.71
N GLN A 87 -2.61 -12.40 2.54
CA GLN A 87 -2.93 -11.99 3.91
C GLN A 87 -1.69 -11.76 4.76
N HIS A 88 -0.66 -12.60 4.62
CA HIS A 88 0.62 -12.40 5.32
C HIS A 88 1.27 -11.09 4.90
N TYR A 89 1.36 -10.82 3.60
CA TYR A 89 1.87 -9.56 3.05
C TYR A 89 1.12 -8.35 3.62
N LEU A 90 -0.21 -8.37 3.62
CA LEU A 90 -1.03 -7.29 4.16
C LEU A 90 -0.78 -7.05 5.65
N ARG A 91 -0.61 -8.11 6.45
CA ARG A 91 -0.29 -7.99 7.88
C ARG A 91 1.09 -7.38 8.10
N THR A 92 2.10 -7.85 7.37
CA THR A 92 3.47 -7.33 7.47
C THR A 92 3.50 -5.86 7.07
N PHE A 93 2.84 -5.50 5.98
CA PHE A 93 2.75 -4.11 5.54
C PHE A 93 2.03 -3.22 6.57
N HIS A 94 0.91 -3.67 7.12
CA HIS A 94 0.22 -2.94 8.19
C HIS A 94 1.10 -2.72 9.42
N GLN A 95 1.91 -3.72 9.78
CA GLN A 95 2.86 -3.61 10.89
C GLN A 95 3.91 -2.54 10.61
N GLU A 96 4.46 -2.50 9.40
CA GLU A 96 5.42 -1.45 8.99
C GLU A 96 4.78 -0.06 9.02
N GLN A 97 3.55 0.09 8.51
CA GLN A 97 2.83 1.37 8.56
C GLN A 97 2.59 1.83 10.00
N THR A 98 2.26 0.89 10.91
CA THR A 98 2.09 1.17 12.34
C THR A 98 3.39 1.70 12.94
N TRP A 99 4.54 1.09 12.62
CA TRP A 99 5.85 1.57 13.09
C TRP A 99 6.21 2.96 12.56
N GLN A 100 5.73 3.33 11.37
CA GLN A 100 5.89 4.67 10.79
C GLN A 100 4.91 5.70 11.36
N GLY A 101 4.07 5.33 12.33
CA GLY A 101 3.06 6.21 12.93
C GLY A 101 1.85 6.49 12.02
N GLN A 102 1.71 5.76 10.90
CA GLN A 102 0.55 5.83 10.02
C GLN A 102 -0.54 4.87 10.55
N CYS A 103 -1.30 5.31 11.56
CA CYS A 103 -2.46 4.57 12.09
C CYS A 103 -3.67 4.70 11.14
N LEU A 104 -3.64 3.99 10.01
CA LEU A 104 -4.82 3.81 9.17
C LEU A 104 -5.66 2.65 9.70
N ASN A 105 -6.99 2.84 9.71
CA ASN A 105 -7.93 1.85 10.24
C ASN A 105 -7.83 0.54 9.42
N PRO A 106 -7.69 -0.65 10.04
CA PRO A 106 -7.56 -1.94 9.34
C PRO A 106 -8.57 -2.17 8.21
N SER A 107 -9.81 -1.70 8.37
CA SER A 107 -10.87 -1.81 7.35
C SER A 107 -10.57 -1.02 6.07
N SER A 108 -9.77 0.05 6.16
CA SER A 108 -9.34 0.84 4.99
C SER A 108 -8.33 0.11 4.10
N TRP A 109 -7.71 -0.95 4.62
CA TRP A 109 -6.77 -1.81 3.89
C TRP A 109 -7.44 -2.96 3.15
N GLY A 110 -8.78 -3.05 3.18
CA GLY A 110 -9.53 -4.11 2.49
C GLY A 110 -9.52 -5.45 3.21
N TRP A 111 -9.17 -5.47 4.51
CA TRP A 111 -9.32 -6.66 5.35
C TRP A 111 -10.83 -6.92 5.53
N LYS A 112 -11.31 -8.05 5.01
CA LYS A 112 -12.65 -8.60 5.26
C LYS A 112 -12.54 -9.91 6.02
#